data_AF-A0A1M6N0L4-F1
#
_entry.id   AF-A0A1M6N0L4-F1
#
_cell.length_a   1.000
_cell.length_b   1.000
_cell.length_c   1.000
_cell.angle_alpha   90.00
_cell.angle_beta   90.00
_cell.angle_gamma   90.00
#
_symmetry.space_group_name_H-M   'P 1'
#
loop_
_entity.id
_entity.type
_entity.pdbx_description
1 polymer ?
#
loop_
_entity_poly.entity_id
_entity_poly.type
_entity_poly.pdbx_seq_one_letter_code
_entity_poly.pdbx_strand_id
1 'polypeptide(L)'
;MNFKHSNIQLVHITLRLATFLLFAGRAWQHLFWDAPFRALLWEQNIMEGIVLFLRGGTWQEYVTSAATDRFIQWAITGFGIFYALMALVTLFIREKHHKKFLAPYILSSVSLAFLAFLYTMEKFYHAGQFFEYAIQIVLPLLFWYTLTQRMNPGRLLTAMKIVIALTFSAHGLYATGFYPQPGVFVDMFISILCVSETAAVKMLFVAGILDFGVSVALFIPRLSRYALLYAALWGGLTAVARTWANFYFDFPLSSLHQHLHETLFRLPHMLVPLAAFFILQKLKETRRLQTAQ
;
A
#
# COMPACT_ATOMS: atom_id res chain seq x y z
N MET A 1 -3.61 8.46 -36.47
CA MET A 1 -3.33 8.65 -35.02
C MET A 1 -3.70 7.38 -34.27
N ASN A 2 -2.73 6.76 -33.61
CA ASN A 2 -2.73 5.34 -33.24
C ASN A 2 -3.30 5.12 -31.81
N PHE A 3 -4.61 5.22 -31.63
CA PHE A 3 -5.27 5.02 -30.31
C PHE A 3 -5.12 3.59 -29.74
N LYS A 4 -4.69 2.61 -30.55
CA LYS A 4 -4.59 1.20 -30.13
C LYS A 4 -3.52 0.95 -29.06
N HIS A 5 -2.47 1.78 -28.97
CA HIS A 5 -1.36 1.61 -28.00
C HIS A 5 -1.54 2.37 -26.68
N SER A 6 -2.46 3.33 -26.60
CA SER A 6 -2.50 4.28 -25.47
C SER A 6 -2.84 3.62 -24.13
N ASN A 7 -3.87 2.77 -24.06
CA ASN A 7 -4.36 2.26 -22.78
C ASN A 7 -3.37 1.32 -22.07
N ILE A 8 -2.64 0.46 -22.81
CA ILE A 8 -1.63 -0.42 -22.17
C ILE A 8 -0.40 0.39 -21.74
N GLN A 9 -0.01 1.40 -22.52
CA GLN A 9 1.03 2.32 -22.11
C GLN A 9 0.63 3.11 -20.85
N LEU A 10 -0.62 3.56 -20.77
CA LEU A 10 -1.17 4.23 -19.58
C LEU A 10 -1.14 3.31 -18.35
N VAL A 11 -1.50 2.02 -18.51
CA VAL A 11 -1.41 1.02 -17.42
C VAL A 11 0.02 0.91 -16.92
N HIS A 12 0.98 0.77 -17.84
CA HIS A 12 2.39 0.66 -17.50
C HIS A 12 2.91 1.91 -16.76
N ILE A 13 2.60 3.11 -17.27
CA ILE A 13 2.97 4.39 -16.64
C ILE A 13 2.34 4.54 -15.26
N THR A 14 1.05 4.19 -15.13
CA THR A 14 0.31 4.31 -13.88
C THR A 14 0.87 3.36 -12.81
N LEU A 15 1.15 2.10 -13.16
CA LEU A 15 1.76 1.15 -12.24
C LEU A 15 3.21 1.52 -11.92
N ARG A 16 3.99 2.04 -12.89
CA ARG A 16 5.34 2.58 -12.62
C ARG A 16 5.30 3.68 -11.58
N LEU A 17 4.40 4.66 -11.77
CA LEU A 17 4.23 5.78 -10.84
C LEU A 17 3.79 5.27 -9.46
N ALA A 18 2.82 4.36 -9.40
CA ALA A 18 2.36 3.78 -8.14
C ALA A 18 3.50 3.07 -7.39
N THR A 19 4.28 2.22 -8.08
CA THR A 19 5.41 1.49 -7.47
C THR A 19 6.52 2.44 -7.05
N PHE A 20 6.81 3.48 -7.83
CA PHE A 20 7.77 4.52 -7.47
C PHE A 20 7.35 5.25 -6.20
N LEU A 21 6.10 5.74 -6.14
CA LEU A 21 5.56 6.46 -4.98
C LEU A 21 5.52 5.58 -3.73
N LEU A 22 5.17 4.30 -3.88
CA LEU A 22 5.26 3.31 -2.80
C LEU A 22 6.66 3.23 -2.22
N PHE A 23 7.66 2.99 -3.08
CA PHE A 23 9.04 2.86 -2.63
C PHE A 23 9.61 4.16 -2.08
N ALA A 24 9.33 5.30 -2.72
CA ALA A 24 9.76 6.61 -2.24
C ALA A 24 9.16 6.94 -0.87
N GLY A 25 7.85 6.71 -0.68
CA GLY A 25 7.17 6.91 0.59
C GLY A 25 7.69 5.99 1.70
N ARG A 26 7.91 4.71 1.39
CA ARG A 26 8.49 3.76 2.36
C ARG A 26 9.96 4.03 2.67
N ALA A 27 10.75 4.46 1.68
CA ALA A 27 12.12 4.91 1.90
C ALA A 27 12.15 6.11 2.84
N TRP A 28 11.35 7.13 2.58
CA TRP A 28 11.23 8.30 3.46
C TRP A 28 10.85 7.87 4.88
N GLN A 29 9.83 7.01 5.02
CA GLN A 29 9.44 6.48 6.32
C GLN A 29 10.63 5.88 7.07
N HIS A 30 11.36 4.95 6.46
CA HIS A 30 12.42 4.21 7.18
C HIS A 30 13.69 5.04 7.41
N LEU A 31 13.95 6.07 6.60
CA LEU A 31 15.16 6.89 6.71
C LEU A 31 15.02 8.03 7.73
N PHE A 32 13.80 8.56 7.89
CA PHE A 32 13.55 9.74 8.73
C PHE A 32 12.62 9.45 9.91
N TRP A 33 11.82 8.40 9.81
CA TRP A 33 10.84 7.99 10.82
C TRP A 33 11.09 6.55 11.24
N ASP A 34 10.25 6.03 12.14
CA ASP A 34 10.38 4.65 12.61
C ASP A 34 9.59 3.66 11.75
N ALA A 35 10.02 2.40 11.79
CA ALA A 35 9.28 1.26 11.28
C ALA A 35 9.17 0.21 12.39
N PRO A 36 8.09 -0.60 12.44
CA PRO A 36 7.74 -1.40 13.61
C PRO A 36 8.59 -2.68 13.80
N PHE A 37 9.90 -2.62 13.53
CA PHE A 37 10.83 -3.75 13.72
C PHE A 37 10.91 -4.17 15.18
N ARG A 38 10.80 -3.20 16.09
CA ARG A 38 10.77 -3.43 17.54
C ARG A 38 9.57 -4.27 17.97
N ALA A 39 8.45 -4.21 17.24
CA ALA A 39 7.28 -5.03 17.53
C ALA A 39 7.59 -6.54 17.50
N LEU A 40 8.51 -6.97 16.64
CA LEU A 40 9.00 -8.35 16.63
C LEU A 40 10.23 -8.52 17.51
N LEU A 41 11.25 -7.67 17.31
CA LEU A 41 12.56 -7.88 17.91
C LEU A 41 12.55 -7.70 19.43
N TRP A 42 11.61 -6.96 19.99
CA TRP A 42 11.40 -6.84 21.44
C TRP A 42 10.18 -7.60 21.95
N GLU A 43 9.63 -8.54 21.17
CA GLU A 43 8.57 -9.44 21.66
C GLU A 43 9.20 -10.62 22.41
N GLN A 44 9.10 -10.60 23.73
CA GLN A 44 9.76 -11.58 24.60
C GLN A 44 9.36 -13.01 24.28
N ASN A 45 8.06 -13.27 24.09
CA ASN A 45 7.55 -14.62 23.87
C ASN A 45 8.09 -15.27 22.59
N ILE A 46 8.55 -14.47 21.63
CA ILE A 46 9.07 -14.93 20.34
C ILE A 46 10.59 -14.93 20.35
N MET A 47 11.20 -13.85 20.84
CA MET A 47 12.62 -13.59 20.62
C MET A 47 13.51 -14.07 21.76
N GLU A 48 13.00 -14.25 22.99
CA GLU A 48 13.85 -14.59 24.14
C GLU A 48 14.66 -15.86 23.90
N GLY A 49 14.01 -16.96 23.51
CA GLY A 49 14.70 -18.22 23.23
C GLY A 49 15.76 -18.10 22.13
N ILE A 50 15.46 -17.33 21.07
CA ILE A 50 16.39 -17.11 19.93
C ILE A 50 17.60 -16.29 20.38
N VAL A 51 17.37 -15.21 21.12
CA VAL A 51 18.43 -14.31 21.60
C VAL A 51 19.33 -15.02 22.61
N LEU A 52 18.75 -15.71 23.58
CA LEU A 52 19.49 -16.45 24.59
C LEU A 52 20.32 -17.58 23.97
N PHE A 53 19.78 -18.26 22.96
CA PHE A 53 20.51 -19.29 22.21
C PHE A 53 21.71 -18.71 21.43
N LEU A 54 21.55 -17.57 20.75
CA LEU A 54 22.59 -16.99 19.89
C LEU A 54 23.65 -16.19 20.65
N ARG A 55 23.28 -15.53 21.74
CA ARG A 55 24.11 -14.55 22.44
C ARG A 55 24.37 -14.88 23.91
N GLY A 56 23.56 -15.75 24.52
CA GLY A 56 23.52 -15.92 25.98
C GLY A 56 22.95 -14.69 26.69
N GLY A 57 23.19 -14.59 28.00
CA GLY A 57 22.76 -13.47 28.84
C GLY A 57 21.33 -13.59 29.35
N THR A 58 20.66 -12.46 29.58
CA THR A 58 19.24 -12.40 29.96
C THR A 58 18.42 -11.59 28.96
N TRP A 59 17.10 -11.80 28.95
CA TRP A 59 16.19 -10.97 28.16
C TRP A 59 16.30 -9.49 28.50
N GLN A 60 16.40 -9.16 29.80
CA GLN A 60 16.53 -7.80 30.28
C GLN A 60 17.77 -7.10 29.69
N GLU A 61 18.92 -7.79 29.70
CA GLU A 61 20.16 -7.27 29.10
C GLU A 61 19.99 -6.98 27.61
N TYR A 62 19.26 -7.83 26.88
CA TYR A 62 19.01 -7.66 25.46
C TYR A 62 18.17 -6.42 25.15
N VAL A 63 17.03 -6.24 25.83
CA VAL A 63 16.09 -5.14 25.55
C VAL A 63 16.59 -3.79 26.07
N THR A 64 17.41 -3.75 27.12
CA THR A 64 18.03 -2.51 27.61
C THR A 64 19.36 -2.17 26.92
N SER A 65 19.83 -3.02 26.00
CA SER A 65 21.12 -2.80 25.34
C SER A 65 21.03 -1.72 24.27
N ALA A 66 21.81 -0.65 24.44
CA ALA A 66 22.00 0.36 23.40
C ALA A 66 22.61 -0.21 22.11
N ALA A 67 23.34 -1.32 22.17
CA ALA A 67 23.86 -1.99 20.99
C ALA A 67 22.74 -2.69 20.20
N THR A 68 21.80 -3.34 20.89
CA THR A 68 20.61 -3.94 20.28
C THR A 68 19.76 -2.88 19.59
N ASP A 69 19.44 -1.79 20.28
CA ASP A 69 18.62 -0.71 19.70
C ASP A 69 19.29 -0.09 18.47
N ARG A 70 20.61 0.18 18.52
CA ARG A 70 21.37 0.64 17.34
C ARG A 70 21.30 -0.36 16.18
N PHE A 71 21.42 -1.65 16.44
CA PHE A 71 21.31 -2.68 15.40
C PHE A 71 19.92 -2.65 14.74
N ILE A 72 18.85 -2.57 15.55
CA ILE A 72 17.48 -2.43 15.03
C ILE A 72 17.36 -1.18 14.16
N GLN A 73 17.90 -0.05 14.62
CA GLN A 73 17.88 1.19 13.85
C GLN A 73 18.65 1.06 12.53
N TRP A 74 19.81 0.41 12.51
CA TRP A 74 20.55 0.14 11.28
C TRP A 74 19.78 -0.77 10.32
N ALA A 75 19.05 -1.76 10.84
CA ALA A 75 18.21 -2.62 10.02
C ALA A 75 17.08 -1.82 9.37
N ILE A 76 16.38 -0.96 10.13
CA ILE A 76 15.33 -0.07 9.61
C ILE A 76 15.89 0.83 8.51
N THR A 77 16.99 1.53 8.77
CA THR A 77 17.68 2.38 7.78
C THR A 77 18.09 1.58 6.54
N GLY A 78 18.58 0.34 6.71
CA GLY A 78 18.94 -0.55 5.61
C GLY A 78 17.76 -0.87 4.67
N PHE A 79 16.57 -1.14 5.23
CA PHE A 79 15.34 -1.27 4.44
C PHE A 79 14.97 0.05 3.74
N GLY A 80 15.16 1.19 4.40
CA GLY A 80 14.97 2.52 3.81
C GLY A 80 15.85 2.78 2.59
N ILE A 81 17.15 2.49 2.68
CA ILE A 81 18.09 2.58 1.57
C ILE A 81 17.68 1.64 0.44
N PHE A 82 17.31 0.39 0.76
CA PHE A 82 16.83 -0.57 -0.22
C PHE A 82 15.60 -0.06 -0.98
N TYR A 83 14.60 0.48 -0.28
CA TYR A 83 13.43 1.08 -0.93
C TYR A 83 13.81 2.31 -1.78
N ALA A 84 14.74 3.15 -1.34
CA ALA A 84 15.21 4.29 -2.13
C ALA A 84 15.85 3.86 -3.45
N LEU A 85 16.70 2.83 -3.41
CA LEU A 85 17.30 2.23 -4.61
C LEU A 85 16.23 1.64 -5.52
N MET A 86 15.24 0.94 -4.96
CA MET A 86 14.14 0.36 -5.72
C MET A 86 13.23 1.44 -6.35
N ALA A 87 13.04 2.59 -5.70
CA ALA A 87 12.34 3.73 -6.29
C ALA A 87 13.08 4.22 -7.56
N LEU A 88 14.39 4.43 -7.47
CA LEU A 88 15.22 4.85 -8.60
C LEU A 88 15.21 3.80 -9.73
N VAL A 89 15.37 2.53 -9.39
CA VAL A 89 15.28 1.42 -10.37
C VAL A 89 13.93 1.42 -11.08
N THR A 90 12.82 1.59 -10.36
CA THR A 90 11.47 1.60 -10.92
C THR A 90 11.28 2.74 -11.93
N LEU A 91 11.87 3.91 -11.65
CA LEU A 91 11.80 5.07 -12.54
C LEU A 91 12.48 4.81 -13.89
N PHE A 92 13.65 4.17 -13.88
CA PHE A 92 14.53 4.06 -15.05
C PHE A 92 14.53 2.69 -15.75
N ILE A 93 13.95 1.66 -15.13
CA ILE A 93 13.96 0.31 -15.69
C ILE A 93 13.22 0.25 -17.04
N ARG A 94 13.87 -0.40 -18.01
CA ARG A 94 13.33 -0.69 -19.34
C ARG A 94 12.95 -2.16 -19.48
N GLU A 95 12.01 -2.47 -20.36
CA GLU A 95 11.49 -3.82 -20.62
C GLU A 95 12.59 -4.85 -20.89
N LYS A 96 13.66 -4.48 -21.60
CA LYS A 96 14.80 -5.38 -21.90
C LYS A 96 15.50 -5.95 -20.66
N HIS A 97 15.36 -5.31 -19.50
CA HIS A 97 16.01 -5.72 -18.26
C HIS A 97 15.10 -6.48 -17.29
N HIS A 98 13.84 -6.77 -17.66
CA HIS A 98 12.86 -7.36 -16.73
C HIS A 98 13.36 -8.62 -16.02
N LYS A 99 14.03 -9.55 -16.71
CA LYS A 99 14.54 -10.79 -16.10
C LYS A 99 15.58 -10.53 -15.00
N LYS A 100 16.50 -9.58 -15.23
CA LYS A 100 17.56 -9.23 -14.28
C LYS A 100 17.00 -8.64 -12.98
N PHE A 101 15.90 -7.90 -13.09
CA PHE A 101 15.30 -7.21 -11.95
C PHE A 101 14.14 -7.97 -11.28
N LEU A 102 13.79 -9.18 -11.74
CA LEU A 102 12.75 -9.98 -11.11
C LEU A 102 13.06 -10.23 -9.62
N ALA A 103 14.28 -10.71 -9.30
CA ALA A 103 14.66 -11.01 -7.92
C ALA A 103 14.57 -9.77 -6.99
N PRO A 104 15.08 -8.58 -7.36
CA PRO A 104 14.85 -7.36 -6.59
C PRO A 104 13.37 -7.01 -6.35
N TYR A 105 12.48 -7.17 -7.34
CA TYR A 105 11.04 -6.92 -7.15
C TYR A 105 10.36 -7.98 -6.27
N ILE A 106 10.78 -9.24 -6.34
CA ILE A 106 10.34 -10.28 -5.40
C ILE A 106 10.79 -9.93 -3.99
N LEU A 107 12.08 -9.62 -3.80
CA LEU A 107 12.62 -9.23 -2.51
C LEU A 107 11.87 -8.01 -1.94
N SER A 108 11.57 -7.02 -2.79
CA SER A 108 10.77 -5.86 -2.39
C SER A 108 9.38 -6.24 -1.88
N SER A 109 8.72 -7.17 -2.55
CA SER A 109 7.37 -7.64 -2.17
C SER A 109 7.42 -8.43 -0.86
N VAL A 110 8.45 -9.26 -0.67
CA VAL A 110 8.70 -9.98 0.58
C VAL A 110 8.99 -9.01 1.73
N SER A 111 9.83 -8.00 1.50
CA SER A 111 10.12 -6.95 2.48
C SER A 111 8.87 -6.16 2.89
N LEU A 112 7.98 -5.85 1.93
CA LEU A 112 6.71 -5.19 2.22
C LEU A 112 5.71 -6.11 2.93
N ALA A 113 5.72 -7.42 2.63
CA ALA A 113 4.92 -8.41 3.37
C ALA A 113 5.42 -8.57 4.81
N PHE A 114 6.74 -8.59 5.00
CA PHE A 114 7.35 -8.57 6.33
C PHE A 114 6.95 -7.30 7.10
N LEU A 115 7.00 -6.13 6.47
CA LEU A 115 6.54 -4.89 7.07
C LEU A 115 5.04 -4.94 7.44
N ALA A 116 4.19 -5.47 6.57
CA ALA A 116 2.76 -5.64 6.86
C ALA A 116 2.52 -6.61 8.04
N PHE A 117 3.33 -7.66 8.15
CA PHE A 117 3.32 -8.56 9.29
C PHE A 117 3.70 -7.84 10.59
N LEU A 118 4.75 -7.02 10.59
CA LEU A 118 5.13 -6.22 11.75
C LEU A 118 4.00 -5.28 12.21
N TYR A 119 3.34 -4.58 11.28
CA TYR A 119 2.17 -3.77 11.63
C TYR A 119 1.01 -4.60 12.18
N THR A 120 0.87 -5.84 11.71
CA THR A 120 -0.17 -6.75 12.21
C THR A 120 0.14 -7.16 13.65
N MET A 121 1.41 -7.34 14.01
CA MET A 121 1.83 -7.56 15.41
C MET A 121 1.46 -6.36 16.30
N GLU A 122 1.73 -5.12 15.86
CA GLU A 122 1.33 -3.91 16.60
C GLU A 122 -0.19 -3.77 16.77
N LYS A 123 -0.97 -4.44 15.92
CA LYS A 123 -2.43 -4.46 15.95
C LYS A 123 -2.99 -5.78 16.47
N PHE A 124 -2.31 -6.40 17.44
CA PHE A 124 -2.78 -7.61 18.13
C PHE A 124 -3.16 -8.74 17.16
N TYR A 125 -2.42 -8.87 16.07
CA TYR A 125 -2.62 -9.87 15.02
C TYR A 125 -3.96 -9.81 14.29
N HIS A 126 -4.63 -8.65 14.23
CA HIS A 126 -5.81 -8.47 13.39
C HIS A 126 -5.48 -8.76 11.92
N ALA A 127 -6.07 -9.82 11.36
CA ALA A 127 -5.81 -10.22 9.97
C ALA A 127 -6.15 -9.11 8.95
N GLY A 128 -7.11 -8.23 9.30
CA GLY A 128 -7.42 -7.04 8.50
C GLY A 128 -6.21 -6.13 8.30
N GLN A 129 -5.34 -5.99 9.31
CA GLN A 129 -4.13 -5.17 9.20
C GLN A 129 -3.21 -5.65 8.09
N PHE A 130 -3.00 -6.97 7.98
CA PHE A 130 -2.14 -7.52 6.95
C PHE A 130 -2.71 -7.27 5.55
N PHE A 131 -4.01 -7.52 5.37
CA PHE A 131 -4.69 -7.37 4.08
C PHE A 131 -4.90 -5.91 3.68
N GLU A 132 -4.89 -4.94 4.61
CA GLU A 132 -4.81 -3.51 4.28
C GLU A 132 -3.62 -3.24 3.35
N TYR A 133 -2.48 -3.86 3.61
CA TYR A 133 -1.27 -3.70 2.80
C TYR A 133 -1.23 -4.56 1.53
N ALA A 134 -2.29 -5.29 1.16
CA ALA A 134 -2.29 -6.21 0.02
C ALA A 134 -1.87 -5.54 -1.31
N ILE A 135 -2.39 -4.35 -1.61
CA ILE A 135 -1.94 -3.56 -2.78
C ILE A 135 -0.43 -3.29 -2.69
N GLN A 136 0.07 -2.84 -1.53
CA GLN A 136 1.48 -2.48 -1.38
C GLN A 136 2.39 -3.69 -1.57
N ILE A 137 2.04 -4.83 -0.99
CA ILE A 137 2.80 -6.08 -1.08
C ILE A 137 2.91 -6.55 -2.54
N VAL A 138 1.81 -6.52 -3.29
CA VAL A 138 1.72 -7.17 -4.60
C VAL A 138 2.10 -6.21 -5.75
N LEU A 139 1.98 -4.90 -5.54
CA LEU A 139 2.24 -3.87 -6.56
C LEU A 139 3.62 -3.96 -7.24
N PRO A 140 4.75 -4.21 -6.54
CA PRO A 140 6.05 -4.37 -7.20
C PRO A 140 6.03 -5.49 -8.26
N LEU A 141 5.33 -6.60 -8.00
CA LEU A 141 5.17 -7.70 -8.94
C LEU A 141 4.20 -7.39 -10.07
N LEU A 142 3.11 -6.65 -9.80
CA LEU A 142 2.19 -6.19 -10.84
C LEU A 142 2.91 -5.29 -11.83
N PHE A 143 3.70 -4.34 -11.36
CA PHE A 143 4.51 -3.48 -12.21
C PHE A 143 5.55 -4.31 -12.99
N TRP A 144 6.29 -5.19 -12.32
CA TRP A 144 7.25 -6.06 -13.01
C TRP A 144 6.58 -6.88 -14.11
N TYR A 145 5.39 -7.42 -13.89
CA TYR A 145 4.66 -8.19 -14.90
C TYR A 145 4.36 -7.37 -16.15
N THR A 146 4.14 -6.06 -16.02
CA THR A 146 3.96 -5.17 -17.19
C THR A 146 5.22 -4.96 -18.01
N LEU A 147 6.41 -5.22 -17.47
CA LEU A 147 7.68 -5.18 -18.20
C LEU A 147 7.89 -6.43 -19.06
N THR A 148 7.03 -7.45 -18.90
CA THR A 148 7.17 -8.72 -19.61
C THR A 148 6.40 -8.70 -20.93
N GLN A 149 7.00 -9.26 -21.99
CA GLN A 149 6.33 -9.45 -23.28
C GLN A 149 5.20 -10.51 -23.23
N ARG A 150 5.07 -11.23 -22.11
CA ARG A 150 4.06 -12.27 -21.87
C ARG A 150 2.90 -11.77 -21.01
N MET A 151 2.79 -10.45 -20.83
CA MET A 151 1.73 -9.83 -20.05
C MET A 151 0.36 -10.13 -20.65
N ASN A 152 -0.54 -10.72 -19.86
CA ASN A 152 -1.93 -10.98 -20.23
C ASN A 152 -2.82 -9.96 -19.50
N PRO A 153 -3.50 -9.05 -20.22
CA PRO A 153 -4.31 -8.01 -19.59
C PRO A 153 -5.44 -8.58 -18.73
N GLY A 154 -6.06 -9.69 -19.13
CA GLY A 154 -7.12 -10.33 -18.35
C GLY A 154 -6.64 -10.85 -17.00
N ARG A 155 -5.50 -11.55 -16.97
CA ARG A 155 -4.88 -12.04 -15.73
C ARG A 155 -4.44 -10.89 -14.83
N LEU A 156 -3.80 -9.87 -15.41
CA LEU A 156 -3.38 -8.68 -14.67
C LEU A 156 -4.58 -7.93 -14.06
N LEU A 157 -5.68 -7.79 -14.80
CA LEU A 157 -6.91 -7.19 -14.29
C LEU A 157 -7.50 -7.99 -13.12
N THR A 158 -7.57 -9.32 -13.24
CA THR A 158 -8.07 -10.18 -12.16
C THR A 158 -7.20 -10.04 -10.90
N ALA A 159 -5.87 -10.09 -11.05
CA ALA A 159 -4.94 -9.91 -9.94
C ALA A 159 -5.14 -8.55 -9.24
N MET A 160 -5.24 -7.46 -10.01
CA MET A 160 -5.52 -6.12 -9.47
C MET A 160 -6.85 -6.07 -8.72
N LYS A 161 -7.93 -6.64 -9.28
CA LYS A 161 -9.23 -6.67 -8.60
C LYS A 161 -9.19 -7.41 -7.27
N ILE A 162 -8.48 -8.53 -7.20
CA ILE A 162 -8.31 -9.30 -5.97
C ILE A 162 -7.60 -8.45 -4.91
N VAL A 163 -6.46 -7.83 -5.24
CA VAL A 163 -5.72 -7.05 -4.24
C VAL A 163 -6.46 -5.78 -3.82
N ILE A 164 -7.20 -5.14 -4.74
CA ILE A 164 -8.08 -4.00 -4.39
C ILE A 164 -9.18 -4.47 -3.44
N ALA A 165 -9.86 -5.59 -3.74
CA ALA A 165 -10.92 -6.11 -2.89
C ALA A 165 -10.40 -6.50 -1.50
N LEU A 166 -9.20 -7.10 -1.39
CA LEU A 166 -8.59 -7.42 -0.10
C LEU A 166 -8.32 -6.15 0.72
N THR A 167 -7.67 -5.15 0.11
CA THR A 167 -7.33 -3.90 0.77
C THR A 167 -8.58 -3.12 1.22
N PHE A 168 -9.58 -2.96 0.35
CA PHE A 168 -10.80 -2.22 0.71
C PHE A 168 -11.65 -2.98 1.72
N SER A 169 -11.74 -4.31 1.61
CA SER A 169 -12.44 -5.10 2.65
C SER A 169 -11.76 -4.96 4.01
N ALA A 170 -10.43 -4.96 4.05
CA ALA A 170 -9.67 -4.72 5.27
C ALA A 170 -9.91 -3.32 5.87
N HIS A 171 -9.90 -2.27 5.04
CA HIS A 171 -10.30 -0.93 5.49
C HIS A 171 -11.73 -0.92 6.04
N GLY A 172 -12.66 -1.58 5.35
CA GLY A 172 -14.05 -1.71 5.76
C GLY A 172 -14.21 -2.32 7.16
N LEU A 173 -13.40 -3.33 7.51
CA LEU A 173 -13.42 -3.93 8.85
C LEU A 173 -13.07 -2.92 9.95
N TYR A 174 -12.09 -2.04 9.72
CA TYR A 174 -11.74 -0.99 10.68
C TYR A 174 -12.76 0.16 10.70
N ALA A 175 -13.23 0.59 9.53
CA ALA A 175 -14.15 1.73 9.41
C ALA A 175 -15.55 1.41 9.96
N THR A 176 -15.99 0.15 9.88
CA THR A 176 -17.27 -0.30 10.47
C THR A 176 -17.18 -0.65 11.95
N GLY A 177 -15.98 -0.67 12.54
CA GLY A 177 -15.77 -1.03 13.94
C GLY A 177 -15.76 -2.54 14.23
N PHE A 178 -15.64 -3.40 13.21
CA PHE A 178 -15.40 -4.84 13.43
C PHE A 178 -14.09 -5.08 14.18
N TYR A 179 -13.03 -4.35 13.78
CA TYR A 179 -11.86 -4.12 14.62
C TYR A 179 -11.95 -2.76 15.30
N PRO A 180 -11.21 -2.53 16.41
CA PRO A 180 -11.12 -1.22 17.03
C PRO A 180 -10.79 -0.14 16.01
N GLN A 181 -11.71 0.81 15.87
CA GLN A 181 -11.58 1.88 14.90
C GLN A 181 -10.40 2.79 15.26
N PRO A 182 -9.46 3.07 14.33
CA PRO A 182 -8.32 3.92 14.64
C PRO A 182 -8.77 5.37 14.92
N GLY A 183 -8.36 5.93 16.07
CA GLY A 183 -8.69 7.32 16.45
C GLY A 183 -8.28 8.33 15.38
N VAL A 184 -7.11 8.14 14.77
CA VAL A 184 -6.61 8.97 13.65
C VAL A 184 -7.63 9.07 12.50
N PHE A 185 -8.44 8.03 12.24
CA PHE A 185 -9.44 8.10 11.17
C PHE A 185 -10.60 9.02 11.56
N VAL A 186 -11.03 8.94 12.80
CA VAL A 186 -12.06 9.82 13.36
C VAL A 186 -11.56 11.26 13.38
N ASP A 187 -10.33 11.49 13.85
CA ASP A 187 -9.69 12.80 13.89
C ASP A 187 -9.56 13.42 12.50
N MET A 188 -9.21 12.64 11.47
CA MET A 188 -9.18 13.13 10.09
C MET A 188 -10.56 13.64 9.63
N PHE A 189 -11.64 12.96 9.97
CA PHE A 189 -12.99 13.43 9.61
C PHE A 189 -13.35 14.71 10.37
N ILE A 190 -13.05 14.78 11.66
CA ILE A 190 -13.26 15.97 12.49
C ILE A 190 -12.49 17.16 11.93
N SER A 191 -11.18 17.01 11.68
CA SER A 191 -10.31 18.08 11.23
C SER A 191 -10.61 18.57 9.81
N ILE A 192 -10.99 17.67 8.90
CA ILE A 192 -11.24 18.02 7.49
C ILE A 192 -12.66 18.58 7.27
N LEU A 193 -13.66 17.96 7.90
CA LEU A 193 -15.07 18.28 7.66
C LEU A 193 -15.68 19.15 8.76
N CYS A 194 -14.93 19.45 9.82
CA CYS A 194 -15.37 20.24 10.99
C CYS A 194 -16.65 19.67 11.63
N VAL A 195 -16.72 18.34 11.74
CA VAL A 195 -17.88 17.62 12.31
C VAL A 195 -17.60 17.11 13.72
N SER A 196 -18.65 16.80 14.48
CA SER A 196 -18.51 16.13 15.78
C SER A 196 -17.97 14.71 15.63
N GLU A 197 -17.36 14.17 16.70
CA GLU A 197 -16.88 12.79 16.77
C GLU A 197 -17.99 11.77 16.44
N THR A 198 -19.19 11.97 17.00
CA THR A 198 -20.35 11.09 16.72
C THR A 198 -20.72 11.10 15.24
N ALA A 199 -20.62 12.24 14.57
CA ALA A 199 -20.86 12.33 13.13
C ALA A 199 -19.73 11.67 12.33
N ALA A 200 -18.46 11.90 12.71
CA ALA A 200 -17.30 11.27 12.09
C ALA A 200 -17.36 9.74 12.13
N VAL A 201 -17.69 9.15 13.29
CA VAL A 201 -17.86 7.70 13.45
C VAL A 201 -18.96 7.16 12.54
N LYS A 202 -20.13 7.83 12.47
CA LYS A 202 -21.22 7.43 11.56
C LYS A 202 -20.81 7.51 10.09
N MET A 203 -20.08 8.56 9.69
CA MET A 203 -19.59 8.70 8.32
C MET A 203 -18.56 7.63 7.96
N LEU A 204 -17.65 7.30 8.88
CA LEU A 204 -16.69 6.20 8.72
C LEU A 204 -17.41 4.86 8.59
N PHE A 205 -18.44 4.60 9.38
CA PHE A 205 -19.24 3.39 9.24
C PHE A 205 -19.83 3.27 7.82
N VAL A 206 -20.42 4.35 7.30
CA VAL A 206 -20.94 4.38 5.92
C VAL A 206 -19.82 4.13 4.90
N ALA A 207 -18.66 4.77 5.06
CA ALA A 207 -17.50 4.53 4.20
C ALA A 207 -17.06 3.06 4.22
N GLY A 208 -17.07 2.41 5.39
CA GLY A 208 -16.74 1.00 5.52
C GLY A 208 -17.73 0.07 4.82
N ILE A 209 -19.03 0.37 4.89
CA ILE A 209 -20.05 -0.37 4.12
C ILE A 209 -19.83 -0.21 2.61
N LEU A 210 -19.49 1.01 2.16
CA LEU A 210 -19.16 1.26 0.76
C LEU A 210 -17.92 0.49 0.31
N ASP A 211 -16.89 0.39 1.16
CA ASP A 211 -15.67 -0.38 0.86
C ASP A 211 -15.98 -1.87 0.62
N PHE A 212 -16.83 -2.49 1.44
CA PHE A 212 -17.31 -3.86 1.18
C PHE A 212 -18.12 -3.96 -0.11
N GLY A 213 -19.03 -3.01 -0.35
CA GLY A 213 -19.83 -2.96 -1.57
C GLY A 213 -18.96 -2.89 -2.83
N VAL A 214 -17.90 -2.07 -2.80
CA VAL A 214 -16.91 -1.94 -3.87
C VAL A 214 -16.18 -3.26 -4.09
N SER A 215 -15.70 -3.90 -3.03
CA SER A 215 -15.00 -5.19 -3.10
C SER A 215 -15.82 -6.27 -3.83
N VAL A 216 -17.13 -6.34 -3.57
CA VAL A 216 -18.03 -7.26 -4.28
C VAL A 216 -18.31 -6.79 -5.71
N ALA A 217 -18.61 -5.50 -5.89
CA ALA A 217 -18.98 -4.92 -7.19
C ALA A 217 -17.84 -5.00 -8.23
N LEU A 218 -16.57 -5.08 -7.81
CA LEU A 218 -15.42 -5.29 -8.69
C LEU A 218 -15.55 -6.55 -9.55
N PHE A 219 -16.20 -7.60 -9.04
CA PHE A 219 -16.33 -8.88 -9.75
C PHE A 219 -17.62 -8.98 -10.57
N ILE A 220 -18.53 -8.01 -10.45
CA ILE A 220 -19.77 -7.94 -11.24
C ILE A 220 -19.49 -7.15 -12.53
N PRO A 221 -19.57 -7.76 -13.74
CA PRO A 221 -19.11 -7.13 -14.99
C PRO A 221 -19.73 -5.76 -15.31
N ARG A 222 -21.01 -5.56 -14.95
CA ARG A 222 -21.75 -4.30 -15.18
C ARG A 222 -21.34 -3.20 -14.20
N LEU A 223 -20.99 -3.56 -12.97
CA LEU A 223 -20.66 -2.61 -11.89
C LEU A 223 -19.17 -2.32 -11.78
N SER A 224 -18.31 -3.25 -12.21
CA SER A 224 -16.86 -3.17 -12.07
C SER A 224 -16.25 -1.86 -12.56
N ARG A 225 -16.80 -1.21 -13.59
CA ARG A 225 -16.30 0.08 -14.07
C ARG A 225 -16.46 1.19 -13.03
N TYR A 226 -17.61 1.21 -12.36
CA TYR A 226 -17.94 2.24 -11.38
C TYR A 226 -17.25 1.96 -10.06
N ALA A 227 -17.17 0.68 -9.66
CA ALA A 227 -16.42 0.25 -8.49
C ALA A 227 -14.93 0.65 -8.58
N LEU A 228 -14.30 0.48 -9.76
CA LEU A 228 -12.91 0.89 -9.98
C LEU A 228 -12.71 2.42 -9.93
N LEU A 229 -13.64 3.19 -10.49
CA LEU A 229 -13.58 4.66 -10.45
C LEU A 229 -13.81 5.18 -9.02
N TYR A 230 -14.78 4.62 -8.31
CA TYR A 230 -15.00 4.93 -6.90
C TYR A 230 -13.76 4.58 -6.07
N ALA A 231 -13.21 3.37 -6.22
CA ALA A 231 -12.01 2.94 -5.50
C ALA A 231 -10.82 3.88 -5.80
N ALA A 232 -10.65 4.30 -7.06
CA ALA A 232 -9.61 5.25 -7.43
C ALA A 232 -9.81 6.59 -6.70
N LEU A 233 -11.02 7.17 -6.77
CA LEU A 233 -11.32 8.45 -6.14
C LEU A 233 -11.20 8.38 -4.62
N TRP A 234 -11.86 7.41 -3.99
CA TRP A 234 -11.88 7.23 -2.54
C TRP A 234 -10.50 6.89 -1.98
N GLY A 235 -9.76 6.00 -2.64
CA GLY A 235 -8.38 5.69 -2.30
C GLY A 235 -7.43 6.90 -2.44
N GLY A 236 -7.71 7.79 -3.39
CA GLY A 236 -6.96 9.04 -3.56
C GLY A 236 -7.26 10.07 -2.48
N LEU A 237 -8.55 10.31 -2.21
CA LEU A 237 -9.00 11.22 -1.15
C LEU A 237 -8.47 10.79 0.22
N THR A 238 -8.56 9.50 0.56
CA THR A 238 -8.05 8.97 1.84
C THR A 238 -6.54 8.95 1.93
N ALA A 239 -5.81 8.84 0.80
CA ALA A 239 -4.36 9.03 0.79
C ALA A 239 -4.01 10.49 1.09
N VAL A 240 -4.61 11.45 0.38
CA VAL A 240 -4.35 12.89 0.57
C VAL A 240 -4.77 13.39 1.96
N ALA A 241 -5.86 12.82 2.52
CA ALA A 241 -6.33 13.15 3.85
C ALA A 241 -5.25 12.97 4.94
N ARG A 242 -4.31 12.03 4.75
CA ARG A 242 -3.20 11.82 5.70
C ARG A 242 -2.36 13.06 5.92
N THR A 243 -2.00 13.73 4.83
CA THR A 243 -1.25 14.98 4.90
C THR A 243 -2.15 16.16 5.20
N TRP A 244 -3.32 16.23 4.55
CA TRP A 244 -4.21 17.39 4.67
C TRP A 244 -4.75 17.59 6.09
N ALA A 245 -5.18 16.52 6.77
CA ALA A 245 -5.68 16.61 8.14
C ALA A 245 -4.62 17.02 9.17
N ASN A 246 -3.34 16.84 8.83
CA ASN A 246 -2.21 17.13 9.71
C ASN A 246 -1.33 18.26 9.14
N PHE A 247 -1.88 19.09 8.25
CA PHE A 247 -1.14 20.21 7.66
C PHE A 247 -1.39 21.50 8.44
N TYR A 248 -0.33 22.03 9.04
CA TYR A 248 -0.37 23.29 9.76
C TYR A 248 0.27 24.39 8.90
N PHE A 249 -0.49 25.44 8.59
CA PHE A 249 -0.02 26.57 7.77
C PHE A 249 1.13 27.35 8.42
N ASP A 250 1.22 27.33 9.75
CA ASP A 250 2.33 27.95 10.49
C ASP A 250 3.65 27.18 10.34
N PHE A 251 3.57 25.86 10.04
CA PHE A 251 4.72 24.97 9.92
C PHE A 251 4.62 24.08 8.67
N PRO A 252 4.58 24.66 7.46
CA PRO A 252 4.25 23.92 6.25
C PRO A 252 5.29 22.85 5.91
N LEU A 253 6.58 23.17 6.06
CA LEU A 253 7.67 22.22 5.76
C LEU A 253 7.71 21.06 6.76
N SER A 254 7.55 21.35 8.05
CA SER A 254 7.51 20.32 9.11
C SER A 254 6.32 19.39 8.92
N SER A 255 5.14 19.94 8.60
CA SER A 255 3.92 19.17 8.33
C SER A 255 4.10 18.21 7.15
N LEU A 256 4.71 18.71 6.05
CA LEU A 256 5.03 17.87 4.90
C LEU A 256 6.05 16.79 5.25
N HIS A 257 7.12 17.13 5.97
CA HIS A 257 8.13 16.15 6.34
C HIS A 257 7.55 15.01 7.18
N GLN A 258 6.66 15.34 8.11
CA GLN A 258 5.98 14.39 9.00
C GLN A 258 4.93 13.53 8.29
N HIS A 259 4.13 14.09 7.37
CA HIS A 259 2.93 13.38 6.88
C HIS A 259 2.88 13.12 5.37
N LEU A 260 3.73 13.76 4.55
CA LEU A 260 3.66 13.59 3.09
C LEU A 260 3.97 12.16 2.67
N HIS A 261 4.93 11.53 3.34
CA HIS A 261 5.35 10.16 3.01
C HIS A 261 4.21 9.15 3.13
N GLU A 262 3.26 9.36 4.06
CA GLU A 262 2.04 8.54 4.19
C GLU A 262 1.13 8.65 2.97
N THR A 263 0.96 9.86 2.43
CA THR A 263 0.23 10.06 1.17
C THR A 263 0.93 9.29 0.05
N LEU A 264 2.26 9.40 -0.08
CA LEU A 264 3.02 8.77 -1.17
C LEU A 264 2.84 7.24 -1.18
N PHE A 265 3.06 6.56 -0.06
CA PHE A 265 2.94 5.11 -0.03
C PHE A 265 1.48 4.61 -0.05
N ARG A 266 0.50 5.50 0.15
CA ARG A 266 -0.94 5.19 0.03
C ARG A 266 -1.55 5.57 -1.31
N LEU A 267 -0.94 6.42 -2.13
CA LEU A 267 -1.40 6.70 -3.50
C LEU A 267 -1.57 5.46 -4.40
N PRO A 268 -0.91 4.31 -4.18
CA PRO A 268 -1.29 3.04 -4.80
C PRO A 268 -2.79 2.67 -4.69
N HIS A 269 -3.48 3.07 -3.62
CA HIS A 269 -4.92 2.85 -3.46
C HIS A 269 -5.76 3.59 -4.51
N MET A 270 -5.24 4.67 -5.10
CA MET A 270 -5.84 5.37 -6.24
C MET A 270 -5.37 4.78 -7.57
N LEU A 271 -4.05 4.62 -7.71
CA LEU A 271 -3.43 4.36 -8.99
C LEU A 271 -3.64 2.92 -9.48
N VAL A 272 -3.71 1.93 -8.58
CA VAL A 272 -3.97 0.53 -8.97
C VAL A 272 -5.40 0.34 -9.49
N PRO A 273 -6.46 0.85 -8.83
CA PRO A 273 -7.80 0.86 -9.41
C PRO A 273 -7.88 1.62 -10.75
N LEU A 274 -7.17 2.73 -10.89
CA LEU A 274 -7.12 3.49 -12.14
C LEU A 274 -6.46 2.68 -13.28
N ALA A 275 -5.34 2.00 -13.00
CA ALA A 275 -4.71 1.08 -13.95
C ALA A 275 -5.64 -0.07 -14.33
N ALA A 276 -6.34 -0.66 -13.36
CA ALA A 276 -7.34 -1.69 -13.61
C ALA A 276 -8.51 -1.19 -14.47
N PHE A 277 -8.94 0.06 -14.28
CA PHE A 277 -9.94 0.69 -15.13
C PHE A 277 -9.47 0.80 -16.58
N PHE A 278 -8.24 1.24 -16.83
CA PHE A 278 -7.68 1.31 -18.19
C PHE A 278 -7.61 -0.05 -18.87
N ILE A 279 -7.22 -1.12 -18.15
CA ILE A 279 -7.27 -2.49 -18.71
C ILE A 279 -8.71 -2.90 -19.04
N LEU A 280 -9.67 -2.65 -18.14
CA LEU A 280 -11.08 -3.00 -18.36
C LEU A 280 -11.63 -2.33 -19.63
N GLN A 281 -11.30 -1.05 -19.85
CA GLN A 281 -11.70 -0.31 -21.04
C GLN A 281 -11.09 -0.92 -22.31
N LYS A 282 -9.81 -1.27 -22.27
CA LYS A 282 -9.13 -1.92 -23.40
C LYS A 282 -9.76 -3.27 -23.76
N LEU A 283 -10.05 -4.11 -22.77
CA LEU A 283 -10.68 -5.42 -22.99
C LEU A 283 -12.09 -5.29 -23.58
N LYS A 284 -12.87 -4.29 -23.14
CA LYS A 284 -14.20 -4.02 -23.71
C LYS A 284 -14.12 -3.53 -25.16
N GLU A 285 -13.16 -2.65 -25.46
CA GLU A 285 -12.89 -2.18 -26.82
C GLU A 285 -12.54 -3.36 -27.75
N THR A 286 -11.63 -4.25 -27.34
CA THR A 286 -11.25 -5.44 -28.12
C THR A 286 -12.45 -6.35 -28.38
N ARG A 287 -13.30 -6.62 -27.38
CA ARG A 287 -14.50 -7.46 -27.57
C ARG A 287 -15.49 -6.82 -28.54
N ARG A 288 -15.72 -5.51 -28.47
CA ARG A 288 -16.63 -4.80 -29.39
C ARG A 288 -16.18 -4.90 -30.84
N LEU A 289 -14.88 -4.77 -31.09
CA LEU A 289 -14.31 -4.91 -32.43
C LEU A 289 -14.48 -6.34 -32.98
N GLN A 290 -14.34 -7.36 -32.12
CA GLN A 290 -14.54 -8.76 -32.50
C GLN A 290 -16.01 -9.10 -32.82
N THR A 291 -16.96 -8.49 -32.12
CA THR A 291 -18.40 -8.70 -32.37
C THR A 291 -18.94 -7.90 -33.56
N ALA A 292 -18.18 -6.94 -34.07
CA ALA A 292 -18.56 -6.10 -35.21
C ALA A 292 -18.00 -6.63 -36.55
N GLN A 293 -17.23 -7.72 -36.52
CA GLN A 293 -16.73 -8.47 -37.67
C GLN A 293 -17.56 -9.74 -37.84
#